data_AF-A0A8S9ZRT4-F1
#
_entry.id   AF-A0A8S9ZRT4-F1
#
_cell.length_a   1.000
_cell.length_b   1.000
_cell.length_c   1.000
_cell.angle_alpha   90.00
_cell.angle_beta   90.00
_cell.angle_gamma   90.00
#
_symmetry.space_group_name_H-M   'P 1'
#
loop_
_entity.id
_entity.type
_entity.pdbx_description
1 polymer ?
#
loop_
_entity_poly.entity_id
_entity_poly.type
_entity_poly.pdbx_seq_one_letter_code
_entity_poly.pdbx_strand_id
1 'polypeptide(L)'
;MLLNNYIKEESFGYLNELTIILMLTKIKLLYPNILLIELLERFFLTYLTWNLSIPIQNNNSIIVHSPTNPEELLNNNINKLTTKIIKKAMFEGLKAVHDIKNEKDQQIIINPKILFNPKKFSEMYKYFILITCYATNPLNKQNYCEFIEDNILLQLIEFIENNLKIKSFHIGKKIKYFFNYCSTWIIGIEPSIIDNNIQNNILIKINFTKFIELLKQKNLYKVENYEIKLIYGEFILIN
;
A
#
# COMPACT_ATOMS: atom_id res chain seq x y z
N MET A 1 -7.01 -6.82 11.49
CA MET A 1 -6.82 -5.45 11.97
C MET A 1 -5.93 -4.64 11.02
N LEU A 2 -4.59 -4.69 11.06
CA LEU A 2 -3.77 -4.16 9.94
C LEU A 2 -4.00 -4.93 8.63
N LEU A 3 -4.30 -6.22 8.76
CA LEU A 3 -4.38 -7.22 7.70
C LEU A 3 -5.41 -6.93 6.58
N ASN A 4 -6.40 -6.06 6.82
CA ASN A 4 -7.52 -5.88 5.89
C ASN A 4 -7.51 -4.54 5.13
N ASN A 5 -6.57 -3.64 5.40
CA ASN A 5 -6.53 -2.31 4.77
C ASN A 5 -5.63 -2.22 3.52
N TYR A 6 -5.43 -3.33 2.79
CA TYR A 6 -4.59 -3.36 1.58
C TYR A 6 -3.15 -2.88 1.83
N ILE A 7 -2.56 -3.26 2.97
CA ILE A 7 -1.18 -2.90 3.38
C ILE A 7 -0.35 -4.13 3.71
N LYS A 8 -0.62 -5.24 3.02
CA LYS A 8 -0.02 -6.56 3.28
C LYS A 8 0.53 -7.19 2.00
N GLU A 9 1.44 -6.48 1.35
CA GLU A 9 2.10 -6.94 0.14
C GLU A 9 3.49 -6.31 0.04
N GLU A 10 4.53 -7.14 0.14
CA GLU A 10 5.92 -6.69 0.20
C GLU A 10 6.39 -6.13 -1.13
N SER A 11 5.93 -6.73 -2.25
CA SER A 11 6.23 -6.26 -3.61
C SER A 11 5.74 -4.84 -3.86
N PHE A 12 4.73 -4.38 -3.10
CA PHE A 12 4.19 -3.02 -3.18
C PHE A 12 4.81 -2.05 -2.16
N GLY A 13 5.81 -2.50 -1.39
CA GLY A 13 6.41 -1.70 -0.34
C GLY A 13 5.53 -1.53 0.91
N TYR A 14 4.72 -2.54 1.23
CA TYR A 14 3.98 -2.64 2.49
C TYR A 14 4.55 -3.70 3.44
N LEU A 15 3.90 -3.91 4.59
CA LEU A 15 4.36 -4.86 5.62
C LEU A 15 4.00 -6.29 5.22
N ASN A 16 4.92 -7.24 5.34
CA ASN A 16 4.61 -8.67 5.18
C ASN A 16 4.16 -9.30 6.52
N GLU A 17 3.77 -10.58 6.49
CA GLU A 17 3.32 -11.32 7.68
C GLU A 17 4.39 -11.38 8.76
N LEU A 18 5.62 -11.71 8.38
CA LEU A 18 6.75 -11.85 9.30
C LEU A 18 7.07 -10.52 9.98
N THR A 19 7.08 -9.41 9.23
CA THR A 19 7.26 -8.06 9.77
C THR A 19 6.20 -7.75 10.82
N ILE A 20 4.93 -8.02 10.53
CA ILE A 20 3.82 -7.77 11.48
C ILE A 20 3.97 -8.64 12.73
N ILE A 21 4.33 -9.92 12.58
CA ILE A 21 4.53 -10.85 13.69
C ILE A 21 5.69 -10.39 14.59
N LEU A 22 6.81 -9.97 14.00
CA LEU A 22 7.96 -9.47 14.76
C LEU A 22 7.62 -8.17 15.48
N MET A 23 6.90 -7.27 14.81
CA MET A 23 6.42 -6.05 15.44
C MET A 23 5.50 -6.34 16.64
N LEU A 24 4.54 -7.26 16.49
CA LEU A 24 3.66 -7.69 17.58
C LEU A 24 4.43 -8.38 18.72
N THR A 25 5.37 -9.24 18.37
CA THR A 25 6.23 -9.95 19.34
C THR A 25 7.03 -8.96 20.16
N LYS A 26 7.62 -7.93 19.54
CA LYS A 26 8.36 -6.88 20.25
C LYS A 26 7.49 -6.17 21.29
N ILE A 27 6.24 -5.85 20.96
CA ILE A 27 5.31 -5.22 21.90
C ILE A 27 4.92 -6.20 23.02
N LYS A 28 4.68 -7.48 22.69
CA LYS A 28 4.36 -8.49 23.70
C LYS A 28 5.50 -8.74 24.68
N LEU A 29 6.75 -8.65 24.23
CA LEU A 29 7.93 -8.74 25.10
C LEU A 29 8.04 -7.52 26.04
N LEU A 30 7.73 -6.32 25.54
CA LEU A 30 7.71 -5.10 26.36
C LEU A 30 6.57 -5.10 27.39
N TYR A 31 5.45 -5.75 27.08
CA TYR A 31 4.26 -5.82 27.91
C TYR A 31 3.74 -7.26 28.02
N PRO A 32 4.37 -8.12 28.86
CA PRO A 32 4.07 -9.55 28.89
C PRO A 32 2.67 -9.89 29.42
N ASN A 33 2.15 -9.09 30.36
CA ASN A 33 0.94 -9.43 31.14
C ASN A 33 -0.26 -8.50 30.87
N ILE A 34 -0.45 -8.06 29.62
CA ILE A 34 -1.59 -7.21 29.24
C ILE A 34 -2.63 -7.97 28.41
N LEU A 35 -3.88 -7.49 28.46
CA LEU A 35 -4.99 -8.04 27.68
C LEU A 35 -4.82 -7.73 26.19
N LEU A 36 -5.51 -8.49 25.32
CA LEU A 36 -5.39 -8.32 23.87
C LEU A 36 -5.71 -6.90 23.38
N ILE A 37 -6.75 -6.27 23.94
CA ILE A 37 -7.15 -4.92 23.52
C ILE A 37 -6.11 -3.86 23.89
N GLU A 38 -5.50 -4.01 25.07
CA GLU A 38 -4.40 -3.15 25.54
C GLU A 38 -3.14 -3.42 24.73
N LEU A 39 -2.88 -4.68 24.36
CA LEU A 39 -1.76 -5.05 23.49
C LEU A 39 -1.87 -4.38 22.12
N LEU A 40 -3.07 -4.39 21.54
CA LEU A 40 -3.35 -3.71 20.28
C LEU A 40 -3.19 -2.19 20.42
N GLU A 41 -3.74 -1.58 21.47
CA GLU A 41 -3.57 -0.16 21.75
C GLU A 41 -2.07 0.23 21.85
N ARG A 42 -1.31 -0.51 22.67
CA ARG A 42 0.13 -0.31 22.82
C ARG A 42 0.86 -0.51 21.50
N PHE A 43 0.48 -1.51 20.70
CA PHE A 43 1.03 -1.73 19.38
C PHE A 43 0.85 -0.50 18.47
N PHE A 44 -0.38 0.02 18.32
CA PHE A 44 -0.59 1.19 17.46
C PHE A 44 0.05 2.45 18.00
N LEU A 45 -0.10 2.74 19.30
CA LEU A 45 0.55 3.90 19.92
C LEU A 45 2.05 3.86 19.69
N THR A 46 2.67 2.72 19.99
CA THR A 46 4.10 2.54 19.86
C THR A 46 4.54 2.82 18.43
N TYR A 47 3.98 2.17 17.41
CA TYR A 47 4.44 2.38 16.02
C TYR A 47 3.99 3.70 15.38
N LEU A 48 3.01 4.41 15.95
CA LEU A 48 2.61 5.76 15.53
C LEU A 48 3.50 6.85 16.15
N THR A 49 3.88 6.71 17.41
CA THR A 49 4.66 7.71 18.16
C THR A 49 6.14 7.39 18.23
N TRP A 50 6.58 6.20 17.80
CA TRP A 50 8.00 5.87 17.76
C TRP A 50 8.70 6.82 16.82
N ASN A 51 9.38 7.82 17.39
CA ASN A 51 10.30 8.63 16.67
C ASN A 51 11.57 7.79 16.48
N LEU A 52 11.64 7.05 15.37
CA LEU A 52 12.84 6.29 14.98
C LEU A 52 13.95 7.26 14.50
N SER A 53 14.18 8.35 15.24
CA SER A 53 15.24 9.31 14.94
C SER A 53 16.57 8.74 15.44
N ILE A 54 17.18 7.90 14.58
CA ILE A 54 18.61 7.69 14.26
C ILE A 54 18.59 6.51 13.24
N PRO A 55 19.20 6.61 12.04
CA PRO A 55 20.63 6.89 11.82
C PRO A 55 20.87 8.01 10.79
N ILE A 56 22.12 8.32 10.44
CA ILE A 56 22.49 9.35 9.47
C ILE A 56 22.02 8.96 8.05
N GLN A 57 20.71 9.04 7.79
CA GLN A 57 20.05 9.27 6.50
C GLN A 57 18.53 9.33 6.72
N ASN A 58 18.04 10.56 6.93
CA ASN A 58 16.73 11.11 6.56
C ASN A 58 15.51 10.18 6.36
N ASN A 59 15.12 9.28 7.27
CA ASN A 59 14.05 8.33 6.97
C ASN A 59 12.84 8.39 7.92
N ASN A 60 11.73 8.92 7.39
CA ASN A 60 10.38 8.90 7.98
C ASN A 60 9.70 7.51 7.92
N SER A 61 10.45 6.41 7.70
CA SER A 61 9.96 5.06 7.43
C SER A 61 9.91 4.16 8.68
N ILE A 62 9.11 3.10 8.63
CA ILE A 62 9.08 2.03 9.64
C ILE A 62 10.29 1.12 9.36
N ILE A 63 11.04 0.70 10.37
CA ILE A 63 12.23 -0.16 10.23
C ILE A 63 12.05 -1.41 11.09
N VAL A 64 12.22 -2.59 10.50
CA VAL A 64 12.14 -3.88 11.21
C VAL A 64 13.29 -4.78 10.78
N HIS A 65 14.10 -5.20 11.75
CA HIS A 65 15.21 -6.13 11.54
C HIS A 65 14.83 -7.56 11.88
N SER A 66 15.41 -8.51 11.16
CA SER A 66 15.40 -9.92 11.50
C SER A 66 16.14 -10.16 12.82
N PRO A 67 15.64 -11.04 13.71
CA PRO A 67 16.35 -11.40 14.94
C PRO A 67 17.51 -12.39 14.70
N THR A 68 17.72 -12.87 13.47
CA THR A 68 18.80 -13.80 13.11
C THR A 68 20.11 -13.07 12.83
N ASN A 69 21.25 -13.76 12.96
CA ASN A 69 22.56 -13.26 12.53
C ASN A 69 22.94 -13.88 11.16
N PRO A 70 23.25 -13.09 10.12
CA PRO A 70 23.27 -11.62 10.09
C PRO A 70 21.87 -10.99 10.16
N GLU A 71 21.80 -9.81 10.80
CA GLU A 71 20.57 -9.03 10.88
C GLU A 71 20.21 -8.47 9.50
N GLU A 72 19.01 -8.73 9.03
CA GLU A 72 18.51 -8.26 7.73
C GLU A 72 17.34 -7.30 7.90
N LEU A 73 17.26 -6.26 7.07
CA LEU A 73 16.13 -5.34 7.03
C LEU A 73 14.95 -6.00 6.31
N LEU A 74 13.91 -6.36 7.06
CA LEU A 74 12.76 -7.11 6.55
C LEU A 74 11.74 -6.27 5.77
N ASN A 75 11.96 -4.96 5.68
CA ASN A 75 11.01 -4.04 5.08
C ASN A 75 11.72 -2.97 4.22
N ASN A 76 12.73 -3.42 3.48
CA ASN A 76 13.55 -2.63 2.57
C ASN A 76 12.75 -1.88 1.48
N ASN A 77 11.59 -2.41 1.06
CA ASN A 77 10.78 -1.84 -0.01
C ASN A 77 9.83 -0.71 0.47
N ILE A 78 9.78 -0.43 1.78
CA ILE A 78 8.91 0.64 2.32
C ILE A 78 9.48 2.02 1.99
N ASN A 79 8.68 2.83 1.28
CA ASN A 79 9.00 4.20 0.89
C ASN A 79 8.15 5.23 1.64
N LYS A 80 8.32 6.51 1.29
CA LYS A 80 7.63 7.63 1.97
C LYS A 80 6.13 7.60 1.71
N LEU A 81 5.69 7.28 0.51
CA LEU A 81 4.27 7.17 0.17
C LEU A 81 3.61 5.99 0.90
N THR A 82 4.20 4.80 0.88
CA THR A 82 3.63 3.63 1.54
C THR A 82 3.65 3.77 3.06
N THR A 83 4.68 4.41 3.63
CA THR A 83 4.70 4.72 5.07
C THR A 83 3.52 5.60 5.49
N LYS A 84 3.13 6.60 4.69
CA LYS A 84 1.95 7.42 4.99
C LYS A 84 0.68 6.59 5.03
N ILE A 85 0.52 5.63 4.10
CA ILE A 85 -0.62 4.72 4.08
C ILE A 85 -0.62 3.81 5.31
N ILE A 86 0.53 3.22 5.67
CA ILE A 86 0.65 2.37 6.85
C ILE A 86 0.32 3.15 8.12
N LYS A 87 0.86 4.36 8.29
CA LYS A 87 0.56 5.24 9.44
C LYS A 87 -0.92 5.62 9.49
N LYS A 88 -1.54 5.94 8.35
CA LYS A 88 -3.00 6.20 8.28
C LYS A 88 -3.80 4.97 8.75
N ALA A 89 -3.46 3.78 8.27
CA ALA A 89 -4.13 2.54 8.68
C ALA A 89 -3.91 2.21 10.17
N MET A 90 -2.70 2.45 10.70
CA MET A 90 -2.41 2.31 12.13
C MET A 90 -3.23 3.29 12.98
N PHE A 91 -3.36 4.54 12.54
CA PHE A 91 -4.16 5.55 13.23
C PHE A 91 -5.64 5.20 13.25
N GLU A 92 -6.20 4.73 12.13
CA GLU A 92 -7.57 4.22 12.06
C GLU A 92 -7.76 3.01 12.99
N GLY A 93 -6.78 2.11 13.04
CA GLY A 93 -6.75 0.99 13.98
C GLY A 93 -6.78 1.42 15.44
N LEU A 94 -5.95 2.41 15.82
CA LEU A 94 -5.92 2.95 17.17
C LEU A 94 -7.27 3.58 17.56
N LYS A 95 -7.86 4.37 16.66
CA LYS A 95 -9.17 4.98 16.87
C LYS A 95 -10.21 3.92 17.18
N ALA A 96 -10.28 2.86 16.36
CA ALA A 96 -11.22 1.76 16.59
C ALA A 96 -10.97 1.03 17.92
N VAL A 97 -9.72 0.91 18.38
CA VAL A 97 -9.42 0.34 19.71
C VAL A 97 -9.91 1.24 20.83
N HIS A 98 -9.69 2.55 20.73
CA HIS A 98 -10.20 3.51 21.71
C HIS A 98 -11.73 3.52 21.75
N ASP A 99 -12.39 3.47 20.59
CA ASP A 99 -13.85 3.38 20.50
C ASP A 99 -14.36 2.11 21.24
N ILE A 100 -13.74 0.94 20.98
CA ILE A 100 -14.05 -0.31 21.69
C ILE A 100 -13.82 -0.21 23.21
N LYS A 101 -12.76 0.47 23.65
CA LYS A 101 -12.46 0.63 25.08
C LYS A 101 -13.47 1.54 25.78
N ASN A 102 -13.74 2.71 25.20
CA ASN A 102 -14.66 3.69 25.76
C ASN A 102 -16.10 3.15 25.84
N GLU A 103 -16.48 2.25 24.94
CA GLU A 103 -17.82 1.66 24.93
C GLU A 103 -17.96 0.45 25.87
N LYS A 104 -16.87 -0.25 26.18
CA LYS A 104 -16.86 -1.26 27.27
C LYS A 104 -17.22 -0.62 28.62
N ASP A 105 -16.75 0.60 28.86
CA ASP A 105 -17.11 1.37 30.06
C ASP A 105 -18.60 1.76 30.08
N GLN A 106 -19.28 1.74 28.91
CA GLN A 106 -20.70 2.06 28.73
C GLN A 106 -21.62 0.82 28.64
N GLN A 107 -21.09 -0.41 28.82
CA GLN A 107 -21.82 -1.68 28.69
C GLN A 107 -22.50 -1.92 27.31
N ILE A 108 -22.02 -1.26 26.25
CA ILE A 108 -22.51 -1.46 24.88
C ILE A 108 -21.74 -2.61 24.23
N ILE A 109 -22.44 -3.64 23.73
CA ILE A 109 -21.80 -4.79 23.06
C ILE A 109 -21.46 -4.42 21.62
N ILE A 110 -20.26 -3.88 21.38
CA ILE A 110 -19.72 -3.82 20.01
C ILE A 110 -19.27 -5.21 19.58
N ASN A 111 -19.67 -5.57 18.36
CA ASN A 111 -19.09 -6.69 17.64
C ASN A 111 -17.62 -6.38 17.26
N PRO A 112 -16.62 -7.09 17.81
CA PRO A 112 -15.20 -6.84 17.52
C PRO A 112 -14.85 -7.00 16.03
N LYS A 113 -15.76 -7.53 15.21
CA LYS A 113 -15.69 -7.53 13.75
C LYS A 113 -15.50 -6.14 13.12
N ILE A 114 -15.86 -5.04 13.80
CA ILE A 114 -15.59 -3.68 13.30
C ILE A 114 -14.08 -3.47 13.04
N LEU A 115 -13.24 -4.05 13.89
CA LEU A 115 -11.78 -4.02 13.76
C LEU A 115 -11.24 -4.80 12.54
N PHE A 116 -12.10 -5.62 11.94
CA PHE A 116 -11.79 -6.55 10.86
C PHE A 116 -12.62 -6.34 9.61
N ASN A 117 -13.53 -5.36 9.56
CA ASN A 117 -14.33 -5.07 8.38
C ASN A 117 -13.60 -4.06 7.49
N PRO A 118 -12.95 -4.48 6.39
CA PRO A 118 -12.34 -3.54 5.47
C PRO A 118 -13.39 -2.70 4.76
N LYS A 119 -13.07 -1.42 4.54
CA LYS A 119 -13.73 -0.66 3.48
C LYS A 119 -13.33 -1.27 2.13
N LYS A 120 -14.23 -1.27 1.15
CA LYS A 120 -13.83 -1.70 -0.20
C LYS A 120 -12.83 -0.71 -0.75
N PHE A 121 -11.77 -1.20 -1.40
CA PHE A 121 -10.74 -0.33 -1.99
C PHE A 121 -11.32 0.74 -2.94
N SER A 122 -12.35 0.36 -3.70
CA SER A 122 -13.08 1.24 -4.63
C SER A 122 -13.79 2.40 -3.92
N GLU A 123 -14.09 2.29 -2.64
CA GLU A 123 -14.76 3.30 -1.82
C GLU A 123 -13.76 4.17 -1.05
N MET A 124 -12.47 3.83 -1.05
CA MET A 124 -11.43 4.55 -0.32
C MET A 124 -10.91 5.78 -1.08
N TYR A 125 -11.04 5.81 -2.41
CA TYR A 125 -10.47 6.83 -3.27
C TYR A 125 -11.46 7.30 -4.33
N LYS A 126 -11.33 8.56 -4.76
CA LYS A 126 -12.10 9.10 -5.88
C LYS A 126 -11.44 8.80 -7.23
N TYR A 127 -10.11 8.85 -7.28
CA TYR A 127 -9.33 8.68 -8.50
C TYR A 127 -8.50 7.41 -8.43
N PHE A 128 -8.42 6.71 -9.56
CA PHE A 128 -7.67 5.47 -9.66
C PHE A 128 -6.77 5.43 -10.90
N ILE A 129 -5.72 4.62 -10.78
CA ILE A 129 -4.93 4.14 -11.91
C ILE A 129 -5.12 2.64 -12.02
N LEU A 130 -5.39 2.21 -13.25
CA LEU A 130 -5.36 0.80 -13.62
C LEU A 130 -4.12 0.55 -14.44
N ILE A 131 -3.32 -0.43 -14.02
CA ILE A 131 -2.21 -0.99 -14.80
C ILE A 131 -2.65 -2.36 -15.25
N THR A 132 -2.77 -2.60 -16.56
CA THR A 132 -3.15 -3.93 -17.07
C THR A 132 -2.04 -4.49 -17.93
N CYS A 133 -1.53 -5.66 -17.56
CA CYS A 133 -0.64 -6.47 -18.41
C CYS A 133 -1.48 -7.45 -19.23
N TYR A 134 -1.21 -7.54 -20.53
CA TYR A 134 -1.75 -8.58 -21.41
C TYR A 134 -0.63 -9.53 -21.84
N ALA A 135 -0.94 -10.82 -21.92
CA ALA A 135 -0.05 -11.86 -22.41
C ALA A 135 -0.79 -12.79 -23.39
N THR A 136 -0.04 -13.55 -24.19
CA THR A 136 -0.61 -14.45 -25.21
C THR A 136 -0.92 -15.86 -24.69
N ASN A 137 -0.32 -16.28 -23.56
CA ASN A 137 -0.55 -17.59 -22.96
C ASN A 137 -0.35 -17.54 -21.42
N PRO A 138 -0.76 -18.58 -20.67
CA PRO A 138 -0.66 -18.61 -19.20
C PRO A 138 0.77 -18.52 -18.65
N LEU A 139 1.74 -19.16 -19.29
CA LEU A 139 3.15 -19.15 -18.86
C LEU A 139 3.75 -17.75 -19.00
N ASN A 140 3.49 -17.12 -20.15
CA ASN A 140 3.86 -15.76 -20.48
C ASN A 140 3.17 -14.77 -19.54
N LYS A 141 1.90 -14.99 -19.20
CA LYS A 141 1.19 -14.19 -18.19
C LYS A 141 1.90 -14.25 -16.85
N GLN A 142 2.29 -15.44 -16.40
CA GLN A 142 2.98 -15.60 -15.13
C GLN A 142 4.29 -14.82 -15.14
N ASN A 143 5.19 -15.13 -16.06
CA ASN A 143 6.52 -14.52 -16.13
C ASN A 143 6.44 -13.00 -16.35
N TYR A 144 5.61 -12.54 -17.28
CA TYR A 144 5.54 -11.12 -17.62
C TYR A 144 4.80 -10.33 -16.54
N CYS A 145 3.63 -10.76 -16.08
CA CYS A 145 2.90 -9.99 -15.08
C CYS A 145 3.59 -10.02 -13.70
N GLU A 146 4.38 -11.04 -13.37
CA GLU A 146 5.27 -11.01 -12.20
C GLU A 146 6.42 -10.03 -12.41
N PHE A 147 7.03 -10.01 -13.60
CA PHE A 147 8.04 -8.99 -13.95
C PHE A 147 7.51 -7.55 -13.80
N ILE A 148 6.28 -7.26 -14.26
CA ILE A 148 5.63 -5.96 -14.08
C ILE A 148 5.51 -5.61 -12.58
N GLU A 149 5.12 -6.59 -11.78
CA GLU A 149 4.91 -6.44 -10.35
C GLU A 149 6.19 -6.03 -9.63
N ASP A 150 7.28 -6.75 -9.91
CA ASP A 150 8.54 -6.57 -9.21
C ASP A 150 9.32 -5.34 -9.69
N ASN A 151 9.18 -4.97 -10.98
CA ASN A 151 10.06 -3.96 -11.58
C ASN A 151 9.37 -2.66 -11.95
N ILE A 152 8.11 -2.71 -12.40
CA ILE A 152 7.43 -1.53 -12.94
C ILE A 152 6.67 -0.79 -11.85
N LEU A 153 6.07 -1.50 -10.89
CA LEU A 153 5.37 -0.85 -9.77
C LEU A 153 6.32 -0.05 -8.88
N LEU A 154 7.51 -0.59 -8.57
CA LEU A 154 8.53 0.14 -7.81
C LEU A 154 9.02 1.38 -8.56
N GLN A 155 9.34 1.25 -9.86
CA GLN A 155 9.72 2.39 -10.71
C GLN A 155 8.61 3.43 -10.82
N LEU A 156 7.34 3.00 -10.82
CA LEU A 156 6.20 3.91 -10.82
C LEU A 156 6.12 4.70 -9.52
N ILE A 157 6.31 4.04 -8.37
CA ILE A 157 6.30 4.72 -7.07
C ILE A 157 7.42 5.78 -7.04
N GLU A 158 8.64 5.40 -7.42
CA GLU A 158 9.78 6.32 -7.47
C GLU A 158 9.52 7.50 -8.43
N PHE A 159 9.00 7.21 -9.63
CA PHE A 159 8.64 8.23 -10.61
C PHE A 159 7.63 9.21 -10.03
N ILE A 160 6.63 8.72 -9.31
CA ILE A 160 5.59 9.54 -8.71
C ILE A 160 6.12 10.36 -7.55
N GLU A 161 6.96 9.80 -6.68
CA GLU A 161 7.60 10.54 -5.59
C GLU A 161 8.43 11.72 -6.10
N ASN A 162 9.11 11.54 -7.23
CA ASN A 162 10.00 12.55 -7.81
C ASN A 162 9.28 13.58 -8.69
N ASN A 163 8.21 13.19 -9.39
CA ASN A 163 7.62 14.02 -10.45
C ASN A 163 6.20 14.54 -10.12
N LEU A 164 5.50 13.93 -9.16
CA LEU A 164 4.12 14.29 -8.84
C LEU A 164 3.94 14.70 -7.38
N LYS A 165 3.33 15.87 -7.19
CA LYS A 165 2.82 16.28 -5.87
C LYS A 165 1.48 15.60 -5.62
N ILE A 166 1.53 14.38 -5.08
CA ILE A 166 0.34 13.67 -4.62
C ILE A 166 0.32 13.54 -3.10
N LYS A 167 -0.88 13.58 -2.53
CA LYS A 167 -1.09 13.42 -1.09
C LYS A 167 -0.98 11.94 -0.70
N SER A 168 -1.60 11.04 -1.48
CA SER A 168 -1.53 9.60 -1.25
C SER A 168 -1.46 8.81 -2.56
N PHE A 169 -0.67 7.72 -2.52
CA PHE A 169 -0.60 6.67 -3.53
C PHE A 169 -0.76 5.34 -2.83
N HIS A 170 -1.83 4.61 -3.13
CA HIS A 170 -2.11 3.34 -2.48
C HIS A 170 -2.25 2.27 -3.55
N ILE A 171 -1.34 1.31 -3.58
CA ILE A 171 -1.49 0.13 -4.44
C ILE A 171 -2.46 -0.82 -3.74
N GLY A 172 -3.59 -1.08 -4.39
CA GLY A 172 -4.64 -1.96 -3.89
C GLY A 172 -4.39 -3.41 -4.28
N LYS A 173 -5.43 -4.07 -4.77
CA LYS A 173 -5.41 -5.50 -5.10
C LYS A 173 -5.07 -5.76 -6.57
N LYS A 174 -4.28 -6.80 -6.83
CA LYS A 174 -4.13 -7.43 -8.16
C LYS A 174 -5.39 -8.22 -8.51
N ILE A 175 -6.08 -7.83 -9.56
CA ILE A 175 -7.20 -8.58 -10.16
C ILE A 175 -6.64 -9.49 -11.24
N LYS A 176 -6.82 -10.80 -11.08
CA LYS A 176 -6.41 -11.80 -12.06
C LYS A 176 -7.63 -12.19 -12.90
N TYR A 177 -7.55 -11.98 -14.21
CA TYR A 177 -8.57 -12.46 -15.15
C TYR A 177 -8.10 -13.77 -15.80
N PHE A 178 -8.95 -14.78 -15.81
CA PHE A 178 -8.63 -16.09 -16.40
C PHE A 178 -8.75 -16.08 -17.94
N PHE A 179 -9.76 -15.40 -18.47
CA PHE A 179 -10.12 -15.50 -19.89
C PHE A 179 -9.21 -14.73 -20.86
N ASN A 180 -8.52 -13.68 -20.39
CA ASN A 180 -7.76 -12.77 -21.26
C ASN A 180 -6.25 -12.79 -21.00
N TYR A 181 -5.75 -13.80 -20.29
CA TYR A 181 -4.35 -13.91 -19.83
C TYR A 181 -3.78 -12.59 -19.30
N CYS A 182 -4.60 -11.83 -18.57
CA CYS A 182 -4.26 -10.49 -18.11
C CYS A 182 -4.33 -10.38 -16.58
N SER A 183 -3.54 -9.46 -16.05
CA SER A 183 -3.62 -9.04 -14.65
C SER A 183 -3.74 -7.52 -14.60
N THR A 184 -4.60 -7.03 -13.71
CA THR A 184 -4.80 -5.60 -13.51
C THR A 184 -4.48 -5.23 -12.07
N TRP A 185 -3.61 -4.25 -11.87
CA TRP A 185 -3.38 -3.62 -10.58
C TRP A 185 -4.21 -2.35 -10.48
N ILE A 186 -4.93 -2.21 -9.37
CA ILE A 186 -5.70 -1.01 -9.05
C ILE A 186 -4.90 -0.18 -8.05
N ILE A 187 -4.75 1.10 -8.33
CA ILE A 187 -4.02 2.03 -7.49
C ILE A 187 -4.91 3.23 -7.19
N GLY A 188 -5.11 3.57 -5.92
CA GLY A 188 -5.86 4.72 -5.47
C GLY A 188 -4.98 5.95 -5.30
N ILE A 189 -5.49 7.12 -5.70
CA ILE A 189 -4.74 8.39 -5.66
C ILE A 189 -5.56 9.51 -5.02
N GLU A 190 -4.89 10.26 -4.14
CA GLU A 190 -5.35 11.58 -3.69
C GLU A 190 -4.35 12.64 -4.18
N PRO A 191 -4.73 13.54 -5.10
CA PRO A 191 -3.91 14.69 -5.50
C PRO A 191 -3.67 15.65 -4.33
N SER A 192 -2.55 16.39 -4.33
CA SER A 192 -2.24 17.34 -3.26
C SER A 192 -2.94 18.70 -3.39
N ILE A 193 -3.40 19.07 -4.59
CA ILE A 193 -3.94 20.40 -4.90
C ILE A 193 -5.38 20.27 -5.42
N ILE A 194 -6.27 21.14 -4.92
CA ILE A 194 -7.70 21.24 -5.29
C ILE A 194 -7.91 22.15 -6.52
N ASP A 195 -6.89 22.93 -6.91
CA ASP A 195 -7.00 23.89 -8.02
C ASP A 195 -7.37 23.20 -9.34
N ASN A 196 -8.53 23.60 -9.88
CA ASN A 196 -9.17 23.18 -11.12
C ASN A 196 -8.86 21.73 -11.54
N ASN A 197 -9.74 20.79 -11.14
CA ASN A 197 -9.72 19.36 -11.48
C ASN A 197 -9.22 19.03 -12.90
N ILE A 198 -9.53 19.88 -13.89
CA ILE A 198 -9.13 19.70 -15.29
C ILE A 198 -7.60 19.80 -15.48
N GLN A 199 -6.94 20.83 -14.93
CA GLN A 199 -5.49 21.03 -15.13
C GLN A 199 -4.66 19.93 -14.43
N ASN A 200 -5.09 19.51 -13.24
CA ASN A 200 -4.45 18.39 -12.54
C ASN A 200 -4.60 17.06 -13.28
N ASN A 201 -5.80 16.77 -13.83
CA ASN A 201 -6.01 15.56 -14.63
C ASN A 201 -5.13 15.53 -15.90
N ILE A 202 -4.94 16.69 -16.54
CA ILE A 202 -4.04 16.82 -17.70
C ILE A 202 -2.59 16.59 -17.29
N LEU A 203 -2.12 17.21 -16.20
CA LEU A 203 -0.76 17.05 -15.71
C LEU A 203 -0.43 15.60 -15.32
N ILE A 204 -1.37 14.93 -14.65
CA ILE A 204 -1.24 13.52 -14.27
C ILE A 204 -1.15 12.65 -15.52
N LYS A 205 -2.01 12.87 -16.52
CA LYS A 205 -1.96 12.14 -17.81
C LYS A 205 -0.62 12.35 -18.52
N ILE A 206 -0.13 13.60 -18.63
CA ILE A 206 1.16 13.91 -19.26
C ILE A 206 2.31 13.15 -18.57
N ASN A 207 2.31 13.12 -17.23
CA ASN A 207 3.35 12.41 -16.49
C ASN A 207 3.26 10.88 -16.68
N PHE A 208 2.07 10.31 -16.79
CA PHE A 208 1.95 8.88 -17.14
C PHE A 208 2.39 8.59 -18.57
N THR A 209 2.11 9.46 -19.53
CA THR A 209 2.64 9.31 -20.89
C THR A 209 4.17 9.30 -20.89
N LYS A 210 4.80 10.23 -20.15
CA LYS A 210 6.26 10.25 -19.97
C LYS A 210 6.79 8.98 -19.31
N PHE A 211 6.11 8.47 -18.28
CA PHE A 211 6.49 7.22 -17.64
C PHE A 211 6.44 6.04 -18.62
N ILE A 212 5.40 5.96 -19.46
CA ILE A 212 5.31 4.95 -20.51
C ILE A 212 6.44 5.08 -21.54
N GLU A 213 6.79 6.30 -21.94
CA GLU A 213 7.93 6.54 -22.83
C GLU A 213 9.26 6.09 -22.22
N LEU A 214 9.47 6.34 -20.92
CA LEU A 214 10.64 5.85 -20.19
C LEU A 214 10.70 4.32 -20.16
N LEU A 215 9.56 3.66 -19.91
CA LEU A 215 9.49 2.20 -19.95
C LEU A 215 9.77 1.66 -21.36
N LYS A 216 9.35 2.36 -22.42
CA LYS A 216 9.67 1.99 -23.82
C LYS A 216 11.16 2.10 -24.09
N GLN A 217 11.79 3.21 -23.69
CA GLN A 217 13.24 3.44 -23.88
C GLN A 217 14.08 2.37 -23.17
N LYS A 218 13.62 1.89 -22.01
CA LYS A 218 14.27 0.80 -21.26
C LYS A 218 13.95 -0.61 -21.79
N ASN A 219 13.21 -0.75 -22.91
CA ASN A 219 12.69 -2.02 -23.43
C ASN A 219 11.82 -2.82 -22.43
N LEU A 220 11.13 -2.12 -21.51
CA LEU A 220 10.28 -2.74 -20.47
C LEU A 220 8.77 -2.68 -20.80
N TYR A 221 8.37 -1.89 -21.80
CA TYR A 221 6.97 -1.61 -22.12
C TYR A 221 6.37 -2.52 -23.20
N LYS A 222 7.22 -3.11 -24.04
CA LYS A 222 6.79 -3.97 -25.15
C LYS A 222 7.89 -4.98 -25.47
N VAL A 223 7.76 -6.16 -24.90
CA VAL A 223 8.45 -7.35 -25.42
C VAL A 223 7.47 -7.97 -26.43
N GLU A 224 7.94 -8.56 -27.52
CA GLU A 224 7.06 -9.19 -28.51
C GLU A 224 6.02 -10.09 -27.79
N ASN A 225 4.73 -9.86 -28.05
CA ASN A 225 3.56 -10.51 -27.42
C ASN A 225 2.97 -9.92 -26.11
N TYR A 226 3.37 -8.70 -25.70
CA TYR A 226 2.89 -8.10 -24.45
C TYR A 226 2.50 -6.62 -24.58
N GLU A 227 1.51 -6.18 -23.79
CA GLU A 227 1.05 -4.78 -23.72
C GLU A 227 0.75 -4.36 -22.26
N ILE A 228 1.18 -3.16 -21.89
CA ILE A 228 0.80 -2.49 -20.63
C ILE A 228 -0.13 -1.32 -20.94
N LYS A 229 -1.35 -1.37 -20.40
CA LYS A 229 -2.30 -0.27 -20.48
C LYS A 229 -2.41 0.45 -19.14
N LEU A 230 -2.13 1.76 -19.14
CA LEU A 230 -2.37 2.66 -18.01
C LEU A 230 -3.65 3.46 -18.25
N ILE A 231 -4.61 3.37 -17.33
CA ILE A 231 -5.85 4.14 -17.38
C ILE A 231 -5.94 4.97 -16.10
N TYR A 232 -6.07 6.28 -16.25
CA TYR A 232 -6.35 7.21 -15.16
C TYR A 232 -7.74 7.82 -15.33
N GLY A 233 -8.55 7.78 -14.28
CA GLY A 233 -9.88 8.37 -14.29
C GLY A 233 -10.57 8.36 -12.93
N GLU A 234 -11.70 9.05 -12.86
CA GLU A 234 -12.68 8.88 -11.78
C GLU A 234 -13.36 7.52 -11.95
N PHE A 235 -13.44 6.74 -10.88
CA PHE A 235 -14.27 5.53 -10.88
C PHE A 235 -15.69 5.95 -10.55
N ILE A 236 -16.57 5.93 -11.54
CA ILE A 236 -18.01 5.98 -11.30
C ILE A 236 -18.45 4.53 -11.15
N LEU A 237 -18.74 4.11 -9.92
CA LEU A 237 -19.42 2.84 -9.69
C LEU A 237 -20.78 2.94 -10.38
N ILE A 238 -20.93 2.25 -11.52
CA ILE A 238 -22.24 1.96 -12.08
C ILE A 238 -22.81 0.88 -11.16
N ASN A 239 -23.70 1.28 -10.26
CA ASN A 239 -24.45 0.35 -9.39
C ASN A 239 -25.32 -0.59 -10.22
#